data_AF-A0A2S8STH4-F1
#
_entry.id   AF-A0A2S8STH4-F1
#
_cell.length_a   1.000
_cell.length_b   1.000
_cell.length_c   1.000
_cell.angle_alpha   90.00
_cell.angle_beta   90.00
_cell.angle_gamma   90.00
#
_symmetry.space_group_name_H-M   'P 1'
#
loop_
_entity.id
_entity.type
_entity.pdbx_description
1 polymer ?
#
loop_
_entity_poly.entity_id
_entity_poly.type
_entity_poly.pdbx_seq_one_letter_code
_entity_poly.pdbx_strand_id
1 'polypeptide(L)'
;MNSPFKPKHFSRIAPLFGAVFCLSSAALAGPTSASAPERFAPGKQEPAQNQNAGVAAKKLPTQALKLQTVPRLPLNPARTGVPIGRRIPLATPGRTVVASELQGMLDDIIDLQLQTKQAHWNLVGPFYLPVHEFLGDAADRYAKYADRVAERSLSLGYSVDGRPATVAAQSGLARFPNGFVRDSEAIDIMSDRLDTIAIRSRKRMEKVGKLDGVTENMMQEMIEGFEHDLWQLRVHKQ
;
A
#
# COMPACT_ATOMS: atom_id res chain seq x y z
N MET A 1 20.68 -8.84 -63.67
CA MET A 1 20.24 -7.71 -62.83
C MET A 1 19.76 -8.27 -61.49
N ASN A 2 20.48 -7.91 -60.42
CA ASN A 2 20.11 -7.80 -58.99
C ASN A 2 19.44 -9.01 -58.31
N SER A 3 20.12 -9.85 -57.52
CA SER A 3 20.87 -9.68 -56.24
C SER A 3 20.05 -10.27 -55.06
N PRO A 4 20.57 -11.26 -54.31
CA PRO A 4 19.89 -11.84 -53.15
C PRO A 4 20.06 -10.97 -51.89
N PHE A 5 18.99 -10.95 -51.09
CA PHE A 5 18.82 -10.17 -49.87
C PHE A 5 19.88 -10.52 -48.81
N LYS A 6 20.66 -9.54 -48.33
CA LYS A 6 21.59 -9.67 -47.19
C LYS A 6 20.84 -9.51 -45.86
N PRO A 7 21.16 -10.31 -44.81
CA PRO A 7 20.68 -10.05 -43.46
C PRO A 7 21.44 -8.86 -42.84
N LYS A 8 20.70 -7.92 -42.22
CA LYS A 8 21.27 -6.79 -41.49
C LYS A 8 21.64 -7.21 -40.08
N HIS A 9 22.91 -7.06 -39.73
CA HIS A 9 23.41 -7.06 -38.36
C HIS A 9 22.74 -5.94 -37.55
N PHE A 10 22.09 -6.28 -36.44
CA PHE A 10 21.80 -5.33 -35.37
C PHE A 10 22.89 -5.45 -34.30
N SER A 11 23.72 -4.41 -34.25
CA SER A 11 24.74 -4.23 -33.22
C SER A 11 24.08 -3.83 -31.90
N ARG A 12 24.57 -4.43 -30.81
CA ARG A 12 24.21 -4.14 -29.42
C ARG A 12 24.45 -2.66 -29.09
N ILE A 13 23.47 -2.00 -28.50
CA ILE A 13 23.65 -0.73 -27.78
C ILE A 13 23.18 -0.97 -26.34
N ALA A 14 24.15 -1.04 -25.42
CA ALA A 14 23.91 -0.99 -23.98
C ALA A 14 23.86 0.48 -23.54
N PRO A 15 22.93 0.90 -22.66
CA PRO A 15 23.01 2.22 -22.05
C PRO A 15 23.99 2.18 -20.87
N LEU A 16 24.92 3.14 -20.87
CA LEU A 16 25.81 3.44 -19.75
C LEU A 16 25.00 3.88 -18.53
N PHE A 17 25.14 3.15 -17.42
CA PHE A 17 24.78 3.64 -16.08
C PHE A 17 25.80 4.70 -15.66
N GLY A 18 25.37 5.96 -15.60
CA GLY A 18 26.13 7.04 -14.97
C GLY A 18 26.05 6.95 -13.46
N ALA A 19 27.08 6.37 -12.84
CA ALA A 19 27.32 6.45 -11.41
C ALA A 19 27.89 7.83 -11.06
N VAL A 20 27.15 8.64 -10.31
CA VAL A 20 27.68 9.85 -9.67
C VAL A 20 28.33 9.43 -8.35
N PHE A 21 29.63 9.16 -8.42
CA PHE A 21 30.50 9.03 -7.25
C PHE A 21 31.07 10.41 -6.94
N CYS A 22 30.68 11.00 -5.80
CA CYS A 22 31.28 12.23 -5.30
C CYS A 22 32.56 11.85 -4.52
N LEU A 23 33.71 12.03 -5.18
CA LEU A 23 35.04 12.00 -4.57
C LEU A 23 35.31 13.36 -3.91
N SER A 24 35.65 13.36 -2.62
CA SER A 24 36.47 14.41 -2.06
C SER A 24 37.55 13.78 -1.17
N SER A 25 38.76 13.75 -1.72
CA SER A 25 39.99 13.36 -1.05
C SER A 25 40.52 14.50 -0.19
N ALA A 26 40.99 14.18 1.02
CA ALA A 26 42.08 14.91 1.66
C ALA A 26 42.89 13.92 2.49
N ALA A 27 44.10 13.62 2.04
CA ALA A 27 45.12 12.89 2.78
C ALA A 27 46.18 13.89 3.26
N LEU A 28 46.52 13.84 4.55
CA LEU A 28 47.84 14.19 5.04
C LEU A 28 48.24 13.20 6.14
N ALA A 29 49.42 12.61 5.96
CA ALA A 29 49.97 11.56 6.80
C ALA A 29 51.02 12.11 7.77
N GLY A 30 51.03 11.54 8.99
CA GLY A 30 52.20 11.34 9.85
C GLY A 30 52.12 11.95 11.26
N PRO A 31 52.81 11.39 12.29
CA PRO A 31 53.53 10.12 12.36
C PRO A 31 52.95 9.14 13.40
N THR A 32 53.37 7.88 13.28
CA THR A 32 53.08 6.74 14.17
C THR A 32 53.76 6.87 15.53
N SER A 33 52.99 6.68 16.61
CA SER A 33 53.50 6.08 17.85
C SER A 33 52.45 5.12 18.40
N ALA A 34 52.84 3.84 18.53
CA ALA A 34 52.02 2.78 19.08
C ALA A 34 52.06 2.84 20.61
N SER A 35 50.90 2.84 21.25
CA SER A 35 50.75 2.45 22.66
C SER A 35 49.54 1.52 22.80
N ALA A 36 49.73 0.46 23.60
CA ALA A 36 48.87 -0.71 23.73
C ALA A 36 47.46 -0.37 24.28
N PRO A 37 46.44 -1.22 24.06
CA PRO A 37 45.12 -1.00 24.65
C PRO A 37 45.19 -1.23 26.17
N GLU A 38 44.81 -0.21 26.95
CA GLU A 38 44.58 -0.34 28.39
C GLU A 38 43.49 -1.38 28.66
N ARG A 39 43.82 -2.34 29.53
CA ARG A 39 42.87 -3.31 30.06
C ARG A 39 41.90 -2.58 30.99
N PHE A 40 40.63 -2.48 30.58
CA PHE A 40 39.55 -2.11 31.50
C PHE A 40 39.36 -3.20 32.56
N ALA A 41 39.67 -2.88 33.81
CA ALA A 41 39.29 -3.67 34.97
C ALA A 41 37.77 -3.52 35.24
N PRO A 42 37.08 -4.55 35.78
CA PRO A 42 35.65 -4.46 36.03
C PRO A 42 35.38 -3.55 37.24
N GLY A 43 34.86 -2.36 36.98
CA GLY A 43 34.29 -1.50 38.01
C GLY A 43 33.02 -2.12 38.58
N LYS A 44 32.90 -2.16 39.90
CA LYS A 44 31.70 -2.60 40.62
C LYS A 44 30.53 -1.69 40.23
N GLN A 45 29.50 -2.24 39.59
CA GLN A 45 28.22 -1.55 39.41
C GLN A 45 27.49 -1.51 40.75
N GLU A 46 27.40 -0.32 41.35
CA GLU A 46 26.38 -0.04 42.38
C GLU A 46 24.98 -0.07 41.73
N PRO A 47 23.96 -0.60 42.42
CA PRO A 47 22.62 -0.63 41.88
C PRO A 47 22.08 0.80 41.79
N ALA A 48 21.72 1.22 40.57
CA ALA A 48 21.02 2.47 40.34
C ALA A 48 19.71 2.47 41.14
N GLN A 49 19.64 3.33 42.16
CA GLN A 49 18.44 3.58 42.94
C GLN A 49 17.37 4.19 42.02
N ASN A 50 16.35 3.40 41.72
CA ASN A 50 15.18 3.84 40.96
C ASN A 50 14.38 4.86 41.78
N GLN A 51 14.51 6.14 41.44
CA GLN A 51 13.78 7.24 42.09
C GLN A 51 12.32 7.41 41.61
N ASN A 52 11.75 6.44 40.89
CA ASN A 52 10.34 6.46 40.46
C ASN A 52 9.47 5.41 41.16
N ALA A 53 9.78 5.05 42.40
CA ALA A 53 8.89 4.28 43.25
C ALA A 53 7.94 5.22 44.03
N GLY A 54 6.90 5.72 43.36
CA GLY A 54 5.92 6.58 44.06
C GLY A 54 5.06 7.49 43.21
N VAL A 55 4.57 7.04 42.05
CA VAL A 55 3.41 7.69 41.43
C VAL A 55 2.33 6.64 41.29
N ALA A 56 1.35 6.69 42.19
CA ALA A 56 0.12 5.93 42.06
C ALA A 56 -0.40 6.10 40.63
N ALA A 57 -0.56 5.00 39.91
CA ALA A 57 -1.15 4.98 38.58
C ALA A 57 -2.58 5.54 38.69
N LYS A 58 -2.75 6.86 38.50
CA LYS A 58 -4.04 7.44 38.20
C LYS A 58 -4.48 6.77 36.91
N LYS A 59 -5.48 5.90 37.01
CA LYS A 59 -6.23 5.34 35.88
C LYS A 59 -6.47 6.48 34.89
N LEU A 60 -5.73 6.48 33.78
CA LEU A 60 -6.09 7.31 32.64
C LEU A 60 -7.51 6.88 32.25
N PRO A 61 -8.47 7.80 32.12
CA PRO A 61 -9.79 7.41 31.68
C PRO A 61 -9.64 6.82 30.28
N THR A 62 -9.94 5.52 30.16
CA THR A 62 -10.18 4.85 28.88
C THR A 62 -11.46 5.43 28.31
N GLN A 63 -11.40 6.68 27.85
CA GLN A 63 -12.38 7.17 26.91
C GLN A 63 -12.08 6.39 25.63
N ALA A 64 -12.91 5.38 25.35
CA ALA A 64 -13.04 4.86 24.01
C ALA A 64 -13.17 6.07 23.10
N LEU A 65 -12.13 6.34 22.30
CA LEU A 65 -12.20 7.35 21.26
C LEU A 65 -13.40 6.92 20.42
N LYS A 66 -14.55 7.59 20.59
CA LYS A 66 -15.68 7.41 19.69
C LYS A 66 -15.10 7.72 18.33
N LEU A 67 -14.92 6.69 17.51
CA LEU A 67 -14.61 6.86 16.10
C LEU A 67 -15.80 7.69 15.60
N GLN A 68 -15.61 9.00 15.47
CA GLN A 68 -16.64 9.85 14.91
C GLN A 68 -16.90 9.23 13.55
N THR A 69 -18.13 8.77 13.34
CA THR A 69 -18.59 8.35 12.03
C THR A 69 -18.42 9.58 11.15
N VAL A 70 -17.28 9.69 10.46
CA VAL A 70 -17.05 10.74 9.48
C VAL A 70 -18.18 10.54 8.49
N PRO A 71 -19.18 11.46 8.43
CA PRO A 71 -20.28 11.30 7.50
C PRO A 71 -19.64 11.19 6.13
N ARG A 72 -19.99 10.13 5.39
CA ARG A 72 -19.54 9.99 4.00
C ARG A 72 -19.92 11.28 3.31
N LEU A 73 -18.92 12.10 2.95
CA LEU A 73 -19.24 13.35 2.27
C LEU A 73 -20.05 12.96 1.04
N PRO A 74 -21.15 13.67 0.75
CA PRO A 74 -21.85 13.44 -0.50
C PRO A 74 -20.81 13.57 -1.60
N LEU A 75 -20.77 12.59 -2.51
CA LEU A 75 -19.94 12.64 -3.70
C LEU A 75 -20.28 13.96 -4.39
N ASN A 76 -19.44 14.97 -4.19
CA ASN A 76 -19.84 16.33 -4.50
C ASN A 76 -19.72 16.46 -6.02
N PRO A 77 -20.79 16.80 -6.74
CA PRO A 77 -20.63 17.17 -8.14
C PRO A 77 -19.62 18.32 -8.23
N ALA A 78 -18.84 18.35 -9.31
CA ALA A 78 -17.80 19.36 -9.49
C ALA A 78 -18.32 20.77 -9.17
N ARG A 79 -17.65 21.48 -8.24
CA ARG A 79 -17.98 22.86 -7.82
C ARG A 79 -17.99 23.87 -8.96
N THR A 80 -17.50 23.51 -10.14
CA THR A 80 -17.09 24.40 -11.22
C THR A 80 -18.21 24.80 -12.18
N GLY A 81 -19.46 24.36 -11.98
CA GLY A 81 -20.57 24.66 -12.91
C GLY A 81 -20.42 24.02 -14.30
N VAL A 82 -19.26 23.42 -14.60
CA VAL A 82 -18.96 22.63 -15.79
C VAL A 82 -19.26 21.16 -15.47
N PRO A 83 -20.16 20.50 -16.20
CA PRO A 83 -20.44 19.08 -15.98
C PRO A 83 -19.25 18.24 -16.45
N ILE A 84 -18.35 17.84 -15.53
CA ILE A 84 -17.16 17.02 -15.86
C ILE A 84 -17.56 15.65 -16.46
N GLY A 85 -18.75 15.13 -16.13
CA GLY A 85 -19.22 13.79 -16.55
C GLY A 85 -20.37 13.71 -17.58
N ARG A 86 -20.82 14.81 -18.21
CA ARG A 86 -22.01 14.75 -19.12
C ARG A 86 -21.78 14.00 -20.44
N ARG A 87 -20.52 13.81 -20.86
CA ARG A 87 -20.22 13.18 -22.17
C ARG A 87 -20.28 11.66 -22.15
N ILE A 88 -20.16 11.01 -20.99
CA ILE A 88 -20.26 9.55 -20.88
C ILE A 88 -21.73 9.15 -20.83
N PRO A 89 -22.24 8.29 -21.73
CA PRO A 89 -23.67 7.98 -21.81
C PRO A 89 -24.11 6.96 -20.75
N LEU A 90 -24.28 7.41 -19.51
CA LEU A 90 -24.87 6.63 -18.41
C LEU A 90 -26.07 7.40 -17.83
N ALA A 91 -27.14 6.73 -17.40
CA ALA A 91 -28.26 7.43 -16.76
C ALA A 91 -27.81 8.04 -15.42
N THR A 92 -28.29 9.24 -15.05
CA THR A 92 -27.88 9.94 -13.81
C THR A 92 -28.10 9.11 -12.53
N PRO A 93 -29.22 8.40 -12.34
CA PRO A 93 -29.36 7.48 -11.21
C PRO A 93 -28.29 6.38 -11.22
N GLY A 94 -27.97 5.84 -12.39
CA GLY A 94 -26.91 4.85 -12.59
C GLY A 94 -25.53 5.38 -12.19
N ARG A 95 -25.17 6.60 -12.63
CA ARG A 95 -23.88 7.21 -12.26
C ARG A 95 -23.71 7.35 -10.75
N THR A 96 -24.77 7.73 -10.02
CA THR A 96 -24.71 7.90 -8.56
C THR A 96 -24.43 6.58 -7.84
N VAL A 97 -25.09 5.50 -8.28
CA VAL A 97 -24.86 4.16 -7.72
C VAL A 97 -23.45 3.67 -8.04
N VAL A 98 -23.01 3.78 -9.30
CA VAL A 98 -21.66 3.36 -9.71
C VAL A 98 -20.59 4.13 -8.94
N ALA A 99 -20.70 5.46 -8.84
CA ALA A 99 -19.74 6.27 -8.08
C ALA A 99 -19.74 5.93 -6.58
N SER A 100 -20.90 5.63 -6.00
CA SER A 100 -21.00 5.16 -4.62
C SER A 100 -20.29 3.83 -4.40
N GLU A 101 -20.44 2.86 -5.31
CA GLU A 101 -19.74 1.59 -5.19
C GLU A 101 -18.23 1.74 -5.43
N LEU A 102 -17.82 2.55 -6.41
CA LEU A 102 -16.40 2.85 -6.68
C LEU A 102 -15.71 3.54 -5.50
N GLN A 103 -16.35 4.51 -4.85
CA GLN A 103 -15.76 5.14 -3.66
C GLN A 103 -15.56 4.12 -2.54
N GLY A 104 -16.51 3.20 -2.32
CA GLY A 104 -16.33 2.18 -1.30
C GLY A 104 -15.26 1.14 -1.64
N MET A 105 -15.03 0.88 -2.93
CA MET A 105 -13.90 0.07 -3.40
C MET A 105 -12.57 0.82 -3.25
N LEU A 106 -12.55 2.13 -3.53
CA LEU A 106 -11.38 2.99 -3.35
C LEU A 106 -10.92 3.01 -1.90
N ASP A 107 -11.85 3.16 -0.95
CA ASP A 107 -11.55 3.13 0.48
C ASP A 107 -10.84 1.83 0.88
N ASP A 108 -11.38 0.69 0.43
CA ASP A 108 -10.83 -0.64 0.72
C ASP A 108 -9.42 -0.82 0.10
N ILE A 109 -9.21 -0.38 -1.15
CA ILE A 109 -7.92 -0.56 -1.86
C ILE A 109 -6.84 0.36 -1.29
N ILE A 110 -7.15 1.60 -0.94
CA ILE A 110 -6.17 2.51 -0.32
C ILE A 110 -5.72 1.93 1.03
N ASP A 111 -6.65 1.42 1.84
CA ASP A 111 -6.29 0.78 3.10
C ASP A 111 -5.43 -0.48 2.87
N LEU A 112 -5.80 -1.33 1.91
CA LEU A 112 -5.01 -2.50 1.54
C LEU A 112 -3.59 -2.12 1.13
N GLN A 113 -3.43 -1.11 0.28
CA GLN A 113 -2.12 -0.60 -0.16
C GLN A 113 -1.27 -0.19 1.05
N LEU A 114 -1.85 0.59 1.97
CA LEU A 114 -1.14 1.08 3.15
C LEU A 114 -0.78 -0.06 4.10
N GLN A 115 -1.70 -0.99 4.37
CA GLN A 115 -1.42 -2.18 5.20
C GLN A 115 -0.38 -3.09 4.56
N THR A 116 -0.37 -3.20 3.22
CA THR A 116 0.64 -3.98 2.50
C THR A 116 2.04 -3.36 2.66
N LYS A 117 2.19 -2.03 2.56
CA LYS A 117 3.47 -1.38 2.86
C LYS A 117 3.84 -1.50 4.35
N GLN A 118 2.85 -1.41 5.25
CA GLN A 118 3.08 -1.62 6.68
C GLN A 118 3.66 -3.01 6.96
N ALA A 119 3.11 -4.05 6.32
CA ALA A 119 3.63 -5.41 6.38
C ALA A 119 5.04 -5.51 5.77
N HIS A 120 5.24 -4.94 4.57
CA HIS A 120 6.52 -4.91 3.86
C HIS A 120 7.66 -4.32 4.70
N TRP A 121 7.42 -3.23 5.44
CA TRP A 121 8.44 -2.58 6.27
C TRP A 121 8.75 -3.31 7.58
N ASN A 122 7.76 -3.98 8.17
CA ASN A 122 7.89 -4.54 9.52
C ASN A 122 8.03 -6.07 9.53
N LEU A 123 8.23 -6.67 8.37
CA LEU A 123 8.38 -8.11 8.21
C LEU A 123 9.68 -8.62 8.85
N VAL A 124 9.59 -9.71 9.61
CA VAL A 124 10.75 -10.46 10.13
C VAL A 124 10.54 -11.96 9.95
N GLY A 125 11.60 -12.72 9.69
CA GLY A 125 11.51 -14.18 9.61
C GLY A 125 12.39 -14.80 8.53
N PRO A 126 12.46 -16.15 8.48
CA PRO A 126 13.27 -16.87 7.49
C PRO A 126 12.88 -16.59 6.03
N PHE A 127 11.62 -16.27 5.76
CA PHE A 127 11.12 -15.95 4.42
C PHE A 127 11.07 -14.44 4.14
N TYR A 128 11.83 -13.63 4.90
CA TYR A 128 11.82 -12.18 4.80
C TYR A 128 11.93 -11.68 3.35
N LEU A 129 12.99 -12.05 2.63
CA LEU A 129 13.28 -11.46 1.32
C LEU A 129 12.17 -11.72 0.29
N PRO A 130 11.77 -12.97 -0.01
CA PRO A 130 10.74 -13.22 -1.03
C PRO A 130 9.38 -12.63 -0.66
N VAL A 131 8.99 -12.67 0.61
CA VAL A 131 7.71 -12.09 1.05
C VAL A 131 7.77 -10.56 1.04
N HIS A 132 8.90 -9.97 1.42
CA HIS A 132 9.13 -8.52 1.36
C HIS A 132 9.02 -8.00 -0.08
N GLU A 133 9.66 -8.66 -1.04
CA GLU A 133 9.58 -8.29 -2.46
C GLU A 133 8.15 -8.44 -2.99
N PHE A 134 7.48 -9.56 -2.71
CA PHE A 134 6.09 -9.77 -3.08
C PHE A 134 5.16 -8.66 -2.55
N LEU A 135 5.26 -8.32 -1.27
CA LEU A 135 4.45 -7.26 -0.65
C LEU A 135 4.78 -5.88 -1.24
N GLY A 136 6.06 -5.65 -1.60
CA GLY A 136 6.49 -4.43 -2.28
C GLY A 136 5.75 -4.23 -3.60
N ASP A 137 5.79 -5.26 -4.46
CA ASP A 137 5.13 -5.29 -5.76
C ASP A 137 3.61 -5.25 -5.65
N ALA A 138 3.03 -5.96 -4.67
CA ALA A 138 1.60 -5.96 -4.41
C ALA A 138 1.10 -4.57 -4.02
N ALA A 139 1.81 -3.86 -3.14
CA ALA A 139 1.44 -2.50 -2.78
C ALA A 139 1.46 -1.55 -3.99
N ASP A 140 2.44 -1.69 -4.88
CA ASP A 140 2.53 -0.88 -6.09
C ASP A 140 1.41 -1.22 -7.09
N ARG A 141 0.98 -2.49 -7.17
CA ARG A 141 -0.23 -2.88 -7.93
C ARG A 141 -1.49 -2.25 -7.33
N TYR A 142 -1.68 -2.34 -6.02
CA TYR A 142 -2.88 -1.79 -5.37
C TYR A 142 -2.97 -0.27 -5.49
N ALA A 143 -1.84 0.44 -5.47
CA ALA A 143 -1.79 1.86 -5.75
C ALA A 143 -2.34 2.19 -7.16
N LYS A 144 -1.95 1.42 -8.17
CA LYS A 144 -2.47 1.58 -9.55
C LYS A 144 -3.95 1.24 -9.65
N TYR A 145 -4.44 0.26 -8.90
CA TYR A 145 -5.87 -0.04 -8.84
C TYR A 145 -6.66 1.08 -8.18
N ALA A 146 -6.19 1.64 -7.07
CA ALA A 146 -6.82 2.78 -6.40
C ALA A 146 -6.96 3.97 -7.35
N ASP A 147 -5.88 4.31 -8.05
CA ASP A 147 -5.89 5.40 -9.04
C ASP A 147 -6.91 5.15 -10.16
N ARG A 148 -6.91 3.96 -10.75
CA ARG A 148 -7.86 3.60 -11.82
C ARG A 148 -9.32 3.64 -11.36
N VAL A 149 -9.61 3.22 -10.12
CA VAL A 149 -10.95 3.34 -9.52
C VAL A 149 -11.33 4.81 -9.31
N ALA A 150 -10.41 5.62 -8.78
CA ALA A 150 -10.61 7.03 -8.53
C ALA A 150 -10.90 7.80 -9.82
N GLU A 151 -10.06 7.64 -10.83
CA GLU A 151 -10.20 8.27 -12.14
C GLU A 151 -11.50 7.83 -12.83
N ARG A 152 -11.92 6.57 -12.68
CA ARG A 152 -13.21 6.13 -13.22
C ARG A 152 -14.38 6.89 -12.59
N SER A 153 -14.40 7.07 -11.26
CA SER A 153 -15.44 7.87 -10.60
C SER A 153 -15.41 9.33 -11.05
N LEU A 154 -14.22 9.92 -11.16
CA LEU A 154 -14.04 11.29 -11.63
C LEU A 154 -14.53 11.47 -13.07
N SER A 155 -14.29 10.49 -13.95
CA SER A 155 -14.78 10.49 -15.33
C SER A 155 -16.31 10.47 -15.41
N LEU A 156 -16.98 9.85 -14.43
CA LEU A 156 -18.44 9.86 -14.28
C LEU A 156 -18.97 11.16 -13.67
N GLY A 157 -18.07 12.08 -13.28
CA GLY A 157 -18.39 13.41 -12.76
C GLY A 157 -18.55 13.47 -11.24
N TYR A 158 -18.08 12.47 -10.50
CA TYR A 158 -18.19 12.40 -9.05
C TYR A 158 -16.81 12.50 -8.41
N SER A 159 -16.64 13.49 -7.52
CA SER A 159 -15.43 13.60 -6.71
C SER A 159 -15.25 12.37 -5.82
N VAL A 160 -14.00 11.98 -5.63
CA VAL A 160 -13.61 10.93 -4.68
C VAL A 160 -12.97 11.53 -3.43
N ASP A 161 -12.96 10.77 -2.33
CA ASP A 161 -12.31 11.14 -1.07
C ASP A 161 -11.36 10.03 -0.60
N GLY A 162 -10.06 10.22 -0.79
CA GLY A 162 -9.00 9.31 -0.35
C GLY A 162 -8.26 9.79 0.90
N ARG A 163 -8.80 10.76 1.66
CA ARG A 163 -8.12 11.29 2.85
C ARG A 163 -7.97 10.21 3.92
N PRO A 164 -6.84 10.17 4.66
CA PRO A 164 -6.57 9.11 5.64
C PRO A 164 -7.69 8.89 6.67
N ALA A 165 -8.31 9.96 7.18
CA ALA A 165 -9.40 9.86 8.15
C ALA A 165 -10.67 9.24 7.55
N THR A 166 -10.95 9.48 6.27
CA THR A 166 -12.08 8.86 5.56
C THR A 166 -11.80 7.38 5.34
N VAL A 167 -10.64 7.04 4.79
CA VAL A 167 -10.23 5.65 4.55
C VAL A 167 -10.29 4.83 5.83
N ALA A 168 -9.69 5.33 6.93
CA ALA A 168 -9.70 4.66 8.22
C ALA A 168 -11.10 4.48 8.84
N ALA A 169 -12.08 5.30 8.45
CA ALA A 169 -13.45 5.22 8.93
C ALA A 169 -14.36 4.34 8.05
N GLN A 170 -14.04 4.18 6.77
CA GLN A 170 -14.92 3.56 5.76
C GLN A 170 -14.44 2.20 5.26
N SER A 171 -13.13 1.92 5.32
CA SER A 171 -12.56 0.64 4.91
C SER A 171 -13.19 -0.53 5.67
N GLY A 172 -13.44 -1.63 4.96
CA GLY A 172 -13.91 -2.89 5.53
C GLY A 172 -12.80 -3.77 6.11
N LEU A 173 -11.54 -3.36 6.03
CA LEU A 173 -10.42 -4.15 6.52
C LEU A 173 -10.21 -3.97 8.03
N ALA A 174 -9.90 -5.07 8.71
CA ALA A 174 -9.44 -5.00 10.10
C ALA A 174 -8.02 -4.43 10.16
N ARG A 175 -7.74 -3.66 11.22
CA ARG A 175 -6.46 -2.96 11.40
C ARG A 175 -5.28 -3.92 11.39
N PHE A 176 -4.19 -3.49 10.75
CA PHE A 176 -2.91 -4.19 10.80
C PHE A 176 -2.25 -4.00 12.18
N PRO A 177 -1.59 -5.03 12.76
CA PRO A 177 -0.89 -4.91 14.04
C PRO A 177 0.26 -3.89 13.97
N ASN A 178 0.60 -3.32 15.13
CA ASN A 178 1.75 -2.43 15.26
C ASN A 178 3.04 -3.22 15.53
N GLY A 179 4.17 -2.72 15.05
CA GLY A 179 5.50 -3.27 15.28
C GLY A 179 5.88 -4.38 14.29
N PHE A 180 6.93 -5.11 14.63
CA PHE A 180 7.42 -6.23 13.83
C PHE A 180 6.39 -7.36 13.76
N VAL A 181 6.27 -7.98 12.59
CA VAL A 181 5.34 -9.08 12.31
C VAL A 181 6.13 -10.24 11.69
N ARG A 182 5.90 -11.45 12.19
CA ARG A 182 6.54 -12.65 11.62
C ARG A 182 6.02 -12.90 10.20
N ASP A 183 6.85 -13.42 9.32
CA ASP A 183 6.50 -13.78 7.94
C ASP A 183 5.21 -14.60 7.82
N SER A 184 5.09 -15.69 8.58
CA SER A 184 3.87 -16.52 8.66
C SER A 184 2.62 -15.72 9.06
N GLU A 185 2.74 -14.85 10.06
CA GLU A 185 1.63 -14.01 10.53
C GLU A 185 1.27 -12.92 9.51
N ALA A 186 2.25 -12.32 8.84
CA ALA A 186 2.01 -11.37 7.76
C ALA A 186 1.29 -12.06 6.59
N ILE A 187 1.71 -13.27 6.20
CA ILE A 187 1.03 -14.08 5.17
C ILE A 187 -0.42 -14.38 5.59
N ASP A 188 -0.66 -14.72 6.86
CA ASP A 188 -2.00 -14.96 7.39
C ASP A 188 -2.88 -13.71 7.28
N ILE A 189 -2.42 -12.59 7.83
CA ILE A 189 -3.16 -11.33 7.83
C ILE A 189 -3.44 -10.88 6.40
N MET A 190 -2.43 -10.86 5.53
CA MET A 190 -2.60 -10.37 4.15
C MET A 190 -3.51 -11.28 3.32
N SER A 191 -3.50 -12.60 3.56
CA SER A 191 -4.46 -13.53 2.95
C SER A 191 -5.91 -13.16 3.35
N ASP A 192 -6.17 -12.95 4.64
CA ASP A 192 -7.51 -12.60 5.11
C ASP A 192 -8.01 -11.26 4.55
N ARG A 193 -7.11 -10.28 4.39
CA ARG A 193 -7.45 -8.98 3.79
C ARG A 193 -7.76 -9.09 2.30
N LEU A 194 -7.00 -9.89 1.56
CA LEU A 194 -7.28 -10.14 0.14
C LEU A 194 -8.59 -10.89 -0.06
N ASP A 195 -8.88 -11.91 0.75
CA ASP A 195 -10.16 -12.61 0.71
C ASP A 195 -11.33 -11.65 1.00
N THR A 196 -11.20 -10.83 2.05
CA THR A 196 -12.19 -9.81 2.40
C THR A 196 -12.45 -8.84 1.25
N ILE A 197 -11.40 -8.33 0.60
CA ILE A 197 -11.52 -7.38 -0.51
C ILE A 197 -12.06 -8.03 -1.77
N ALA A 198 -11.66 -9.26 -2.10
CA ALA A 198 -12.19 -9.99 -3.26
C ALA A 198 -13.70 -10.20 -3.11
N ILE A 199 -14.16 -10.66 -1.94
CA ILE A 199 -15.59 -10.87 -1.64
C ILE A 199 -16.37 -9.55 -1.73
N ARG A 200 -15.85 -8.48 -1.12
CA ARG A 200 -16.51 -7.16 -1.15
C ARG A 200 -16.56 -6.61 -2.57
N SER A 201 -15.46 -6.69 -3.31
CA SER A 201 -15.36 -6.20 -4.68
C SER A 201 -16.33 -6.93 -5.61
N ARG A 202 -16.48 -8.26 -5.49
CA ARG A 202 -17.49 -9.03 -6.21
C ARG A 202 -18.92 -8.55 -5.93
N LYS A 203 -19.26 -8.32 -4.66
CA LYS A 203 -20.58 -7.78 -4.28
C LYS A 203 -20.85 -6.38 -4.85
N ARG A 204 -19.82 -5.53 -4.93
CA ARG A 204 -19.93 -4.20 -5.57
C ARG A 204 -20.10 -4.34 -7.08
N MET A 205 -19.34 -5.23 -7.70
CA MET A 205 -19.35 -5.51 -9.14
C MET A 205 -20.74 -5.95 -9.62
N GLU A 206 -21.42 -6.83 -8.88
CA GLU A 206 -22.79 -7.27 -9.21
C GLU A 206 -23.80 -6.12 -9.32
N LYS A 207 -23.62 -5.06 -8.52
CA LYS A 207 -24.48 -3.86 -8.58
C LYS A 207 -24.08 -2.96 -9.74
N VAL A 208 -22.78 -2.80 -9.97
CA VAL A 208 -22.21 -1.97 -11.04
C VAL A 208 -22.54 -2.56 -12.41
N GLY A 209 -22.43 -3.88 -12.60
CA GLY A 209 -22.66 -4.56 -13.88
C GLY A 209 -24.07 -4.39 -14.45
N LYS A 210 -25.07 -4.22 -13.57
CA LYS A 210 -26.46 -3.90 -13.98
C LYS A 210 -26.60 -2.52 -14.61
N LEU A 211 -25.61 -1.64 -14.44
CA LEU A 211 -25.67 -0.23 -14.80
C LEU A 211 -24.60 0.15 -15.82
N ASP A 212 -23.38 -0.36 -15.67
CA ASP A 212 -22.21 0.05 -16.45
C ASP A 212 -21.22 -1.10 -16.63
N GLY A 213 -21.37 -1.83 -17.74
CA GLY A 213 -20.50 -2.95 -18.10
C GLY A 213 -19.02 -2.56 -18.32
N VAL A 214 -18.72 -1.30 -18.62
CA VAL A 214 -17.33 -0.84 -18.76
C VAL A 214 -16.64 -0.77 -17.40
N THR A 215 -17.33 -0.24 -16.39
CA THR A 215 -16.81 -0.25 -15.02
C THR A 215 -16.76 -1.66 -14.46
N GLU A 216 -17.75 -2.51 -14.74
CA GLU A 216 -17.71 -3.92 -14.36
C GLU A 216 -16.47 -4.65 -14.91
N ASN A 217 -16.18 -4.51 -16.21
CA ASN A 217 -14.99 -5.11 -16.82
C ASN A 217 -13.70 -4.66 -16.11
N MET A 218 -13.58 -3.36 -15.82
CA MET A 218 -12.44 -2.83 -15.07
C MET A 218 -12.32 -3.46 -13.66
N MET A 219 -13.44 -3.68 -12.98
CA MET A 219 -13.46 -4.31 -11.65
C MET A 219 -13.07 -5.79 -11.71
N GLN A 220 -13.45 -6.52 -12.77
CA GLN A 220 -13.07 -7.93 -12.95
C GLN A 220 -11.55 -8.12 -12.99
N GLU A 221 -10.83 -7.25 -13.71
CA GLU A 221 -9.35 -7.28 -13.77
C GLU A 221 -8.72 -7.10 -12.38
N MET A 222 -9.30 -6.25 -11.52
CA MET A 222 -8.78 -6.03 -10.16
C MET A 222 -9.11 -7.20 -9.24
N ILE A 223 -10.32 -7.75 -9.35
CA ILE A 223 -10.76 -8.92 -8.57
C ILE A 223 -9.87 -10.13 -8.87
N GLU A 224 -9.58 -10.37 -10.15
CA GLU A 224 -8.67 -11.43 -10.57
C GLU A 224 -7.27 -11.23 -9.95
N GLY A 225 -6.74 -10.00 -9.98
CA GLY A 225 -5.47 -9.67 -9.33
C GLY A 225 -5.46 -9.96 -7.82
N PHE A 226 -6.52 -9.60 -7.09
CA PHE A 226 -6.62 -9.91 -5.65
C PHE A 226 -6.68 -11.41 -5.39
N GLU A 227 -7.43 -12.16 -6.20
CA GLU A 227 -7.58 -13.61 -6.07
C GLU A 227 -6.28 -14.36 -6.42
N HIS A 228 -5.55 -13.86 -7.41
CA HIS A 228 -4.23 -14.36 -7.79
C HIS A 228 -3.22 -14.13 -6.66
N ASP A 229 -3.15 -12.91 -6.11
CA ASP A 229 -2.26 -12.59 -4.99
C ASP A 229 -2.62 -13.39 -3.73
N LEU A 230 -3.91 -13.62 -3.48
CA LEU A 230 -4.40 -14.48 -2.41
C LEU A 230 -3.92 -15.93 -2.60
N TRP A 231 -4.01 -16.47 -3.80
CA TRP A 231 -3.51 -17.81 -4.10
C TRP A 231 -2.00 -17.92 -3.84
N GLN A 232 -1.21 -16.95 -4.31
CA GLN A 232 0.24 -16.94 -4.10
C GLN A 232 0.61 -16.91 -2.61
N LEU A 233 -0.14 -16.18 -1.77
CA LEU A 233 0.08 -16.21 -0.33
C LEU A 233 -0.37 -17.53 0.30
N ARG A 234 -1.54 -18.05 -0.07
CA ARG A 234 -2.10 -19.28 0.51
C ARG A 234 -1.25 -20.52 0.24
N VAL A 235 -0.53 -20.59 -0.87
CA VAL A 235 0.35 -21.75 -1.16
C VAL A 235 1.55 -21.83 -0.20
N HIS A 236 1.95 -20.73 0.43
CA HIS A 236 2.99 -20.75 1.47
C HIS A 236 2.54 -21.39 2.79
N LYS A 237 1.23 -21.63 2.95
CA LYS A 237 0.64 -22.24 4.16
C LYS A 237 0.45 -23.75 4.05
N GLN A 238 0.88 -24.38 2.96
CA GLN A 238 0.66 -25.81 2.68
C GLN A 238 1.76 -26.69 3.25
#